data_AF-D3DD37-F1
#
_entry.id   AF-D3DD37-F1
#
_cell.length_a   1.000
_cell.length_b   1.000
_cell.length_c   1.000
_cell.angle_alpha   90.00
_cell.angle_beta   90.00
_cell.angle_gamma   90.00
#
_symmetry.space_group_name_H-M   'P 1'
#
loop_
_entity.id
_entity.type
_entity.pdbx_description
1 polymer ?
#
loop_
_entity_poly.entity_id
_entity_poly.type
_entity_poly.pdbx_seq_one_letter_code
_entity_poly.pdbx_strand_id
1 'polypeptide(L)' 'MRIRIEGGRAELDTALDALRQALDVRSVSRPYPGRDLSTRRRIYLDARVRQPETTDPTTDHRQNKADTP' A
#
# COMPACT_ATOMS: atom_id res chain seq x y z
N MET A 1 -6.93 -7.23 6.18
CA MET A 1 -6.06 -8.43 6.08
C MET A 1 -4.90 -8.22 7.02
N ARG A 2 -4.31 -9.29 7.55
CA ARG A 2 -3.16 -9.18 8.47
C ARG A 2 -1.91 -9.81 7.86
N ILE A 3 -0.85 -9.01 7.70
CA ILE A 3 0.44 -9.45 7.14
C ILE A 3 1.47 -9.48 8.26
N ARG A 4 2.30 -10.52 8.32
CA ARG A 4 3.46 -10.62 9.21
C ARG A 4 4.74 -10.57 8.39
N ILE A 5 5.66 -9.68 8.76
CA ILE A 5 6.97 -9.54 8.10
C ILE A 5 8.06 -9.73 9.16
N GLU A 6 9.08 -10.49 8.81
CA GLU A 6 10.27 -10.71 9.63
C GLU A 6 11.50 -10.35 8.83
N GLY A 7 12.41 -9.58 9.43
CA GLY A 7 13.63 -9.13 8.76
C GLY A 7 14.45 -8.20 9.62
N GLY A 8 15.61 -7.80 9.11
CA GLY A 8 16.38 -6.69 9.65
C GLY A 8 15.64 -5.37 9.51
N ARG A 9 16.09 -4.35 10.24
CA ARG A 9 15.42 -3.03 10.24
C ARG A 9 15.29 -2.44 8.83
N ALA A 10 16.37 -2.44 8.05
CA ALA A 10 16.37 -1.90 6.68
C ALA A 10 15.44 -2.70 5.73
N GLU A 11 15.39 -4.02 5.89
CA GLU A 11 14.50 -4.89 5.10
C GLU A 11 13.03 -4.60 5.43
N LEU A 12 12.71 -4.42 6.72
CA LEU A 12 11.36 -4.10 7.16
C LEU A 12 10.91 -2.71 6.70
N ASP A 13 11.80 -1.72 6.75
CA ASP A 13 11.51 -0.36 6.27
C ASP A 13 11.22 -0.39 4.76
N THR A 14 12.06 -1.07 3.98
CA THR A 14 11.89 -1.25 2.53
C THR A 14 10.59 -2.00 2.19
N ALA A 15 10.32 -3.11 2.89
CA ALA A 15 9.12 -3.90 2.66
C ALA A 15 7.84 -3.12 3.01
N LEU A 16 7.89 -2.32 4.08
CA LEU A 16 6.76 -1.49 4.48
C LEU A 16 6.45 -0.42 3.43
N ASP A 17 7.47 0.22 2.86
CA ASP A 17 7.29 1.22 1.82
C ASP A 17 6.70 0.62 0.54
N ALA A 18 7.16 -0.57 0.12
CA ALA A 18 6.57 -1.28 -1.00
C ALA A 18 5.10 -1.65 -0.74
N LEU A 19 4.77 -2.15 0.46
CA LEU A 19 3.39 -2.51 0.80
C LEU A 19 2.48 -1.28 0.91
N ARG A 20 3.01 -0.14 1.35
CA ARG A 20 2.31 1.16 1.31
C ARG A 20 2.09 1.71 -0.08
N GLN A 21 2.65 1.12 -1.14
CA GLN A 21 2.31 1.49 -2.52
C GLN A 21 1.16 0.64 -3.06
N ALA A 22 1.09 -0.64 -2.65
CA ALA A 22 0.09 -1.58 -3.14
C ALA A 22 -1.19 -1.62 -2.28
N LEU A 23 -1.10 -1.28 -1.00
CA LEU A 23 -2.16 -1.51 -0.02
C LEU A 23 -2.53 -0.23 0.73
N ASP A 24 -3.76 -0.19 1.23
CA ASP A 24 -4.17 0.75 2.27
C ASP A 24 -3.74 0.19 3.63
N VAL A 25 -2.58 0.61 4.13
CA VAL A 25 -2.02 0.15 5.42
C VAL A 25 -2.66 0.96 6.55
N ARG A 26 -3.47 0.29 7.38
CA ARG A 26 -4.22 0.91 8.48
C ARG A 26 -3.43 1.04 9.76
N SER A 27 -2.65 0.01 10.07
CA SER A 27 -1.83 0.01 11.27
C SER A 27 -0.59 -0.86 11.09
N VAL A 28 0.48 -0.45 11.76
CA VAL A 28 1.75 -1.17 11.85
C VAL A 28 2.05 -1.37 13.32
N SER A 29 2.26 -2.60 13.76
CA SER A 29 2.68 -2.88 15.13
C SER A 29 4.09 -2.35 15.36
N ARG A 30 4.33 -1.67 16.48
CA ARG A 30 5.69 -1.31 16.88
C ARG A 30 6.41 -2.55 17.41
N PRO A 31 7.67 -2.79 16.99
CA PRO A 31 8.53 -3.76 17.67
C PRO A 31 8.64 -3.38 19.16
N TYR A 32 8.59 -4.37 20.05
CA TYR A 32 8.66 -4.12 21.49
C TYR A 32 10.00 -3.44 21.84
N PRO A 33 10.00 -2.25 22.46
CA PRO A 33 11.24 -1.59 22.84
C PRO A 33 11.93 -2.40 23.94
N GLY A 34 13.24 -2.63 23.82
CA GLY A 34 14.04 -3.28 24.87
C GLY A 34 14.38 -4.76 24.66
N ARG A 35 14.02 -5.37 23.52
CA ARG A 35 14.47 -6.73 23.14
C ARG A 35 15.49 -6.72 21.99
N ASP A 36 16.33 -5.67 21.94
CA ASP A 36 17.32 -5.39 20.89
C ASP A 36 18.50 -6.37 20.79
N LEU A 37 18.36 -7.59 21.31
CA LEU A 37 19.38 -8.64 21.16
C LEU A 37 19.21 -9.45 19.86
N SER A 38 18.10 -9.27 19.13
CA SER A 38 17.86 -9.97 17.86
C SER A 38 18.03 -9.03 16.67
N THR A 39 18.94 -9.39 15.77
CA THR A 39 19.13 -8.73 14.46
C THR A 39 17.89 -8.80 13.57
N ARG A 40 16.99 -9.75 13.83
CA ARG A 40 15.68 -9.89 13.17
C ARG A 40 14.55 -9.36 14.04
N ARG A 41 13.70 -8.54 13.45
CA ARG A 41 12.49 -7.98 14.04
C ARG A 41 11.27 -8.52 13.33
N ARG A 42 10.13 -8.47 14.02
CA ARG A 42 8.82 -8.86 13.48
C ARG A 42 7.88 -7.67 13.55
N ILE A 43 7.17 -7.40 12.47
CA ILE A 43 6.07 -6.44 12.43
C ILE A 43 4.81 -7.10 11.89
N TYR A 44 3.68 -6.64 12.39
CA TYR A 44 2.35 -7.00 11.94
C TYR A 44 1.71 -5.77 11.30
N LEU A 45 1.10 -5.99 10.15
CA LEU A 45 0.38 -4.96 9.39
C LEU A 45 -1.08 -5.35 9.34
N ASP A 46 -1.97 -4.40 9.63
CA ASP A 46 -3.35 -4.48 9.17
C ASP A 46 -3.49 -3.61 7.93
N ALA A 47 -3.94 -4.22 6.84
CA ALA A 47 -4.06 -3.55 5.55
C ALA A 47 -5.30 -4.00 4.79
N ARG A 48 -5.80 -3.16 3.90
CA ARG A 48 -6.80 -3.53 2.89
C ARG A 48 -6.19 -3.43 1.50
N VAL A 49 -6.70 -4.27 0.59
CA VAL A 49 -6.42 -4.10 -0.83
C VAL A 49 -6.97 -2.74 -1.23
N ARG A 50 -6.13 -1.91 -1.84
CA ARG A 50 -6.59 -0.64 -2.39
C ARG A 50 -7.57 -0.96 -3.50
N GLN A 51 -8.80 -0.45 -3.41
CA GLN A 51 -9.70 -0.52 -4.55
C GLN A 51 -9.06 0.32 -5.66
N PRO A 52 -8.90 -0.23 -6.87
CA PRO A 52 -8.50 0.59 -7.99
C PRO A 52 -9.55 1.69 -8.08
N GLU A 53 -9.10 2.94 -8.04
CA GLU A 53 -9.94 4.08 -8.34
C GLU A 53 -10.55 3.76 -9.70
N THR A 54 -11.85 3.46 -9.71
CA THR A 54 -12.54 3.17 -10.96
C THR A 54 -12.55 4.51 -11.65
N THR A 55 -11.57 4.73 -12.53
CA THR A 55 -11.61 5.81 -13.50
C THR A 55 -12.83 5.50 -14.34
N ASP A 56 -13.96 6.08 -13.94
CA ASP A 56 -15.24 5.95 -14.60
C ASP A 56 -15.03 6.36 -16.07
N PRO A 57 -15.18 5.47 -17.05
CA PRO A 57 -14.90 5.80 -18.45
C PRO A 57 -15.94 6.76 -19.07
N THR A 58 -16.80 7.38 -18.26
CA THR A 58 -17.98 8.12 -18.72
C THR A 58 -17.72 9.62 -18.92
N THR A 59 -16.49 10.02 -19.24
CA THR A 59 -16.20 11.41 -19.70
C THR A 59 -15.37 11.41 -20.98
N ASP A 60 -15.88 10.83 -22.07
CA ASP A 60 -15.42 11.15 -23.43
C ASP A 60 -16.50 10.85 -24.49
N HIS A 61 -17.73 11.30 -24.26
CA HIS A 61 -18.82 11.21 -25.26
C HIS A 61 -19.51 12.57 -25.44
N ARG A 62 -18.79 13.56 -25.99
CA ARG A 62 -19.36 14.61 -26.86
C ARG A 62 -18.30 15.66 -27.20
N GLN A 63 -17.77 15.57 -28.42
CA GLN A 63 -17.26 16.64 -29.28
C GLN A 63 -16.38 15.90 -30.29
N ASN A 64 -16.84 15.51 -31.47
CA ASN A 64 -16.94 16.41 -32.62
C ASN A 64 -17.83 15.78 -33.71
N LYS A 65 -19.00 16.37 -33.97
CA LYS A 65 -19.72 16.19 -35.24
C LYS A 65 -20.66 17.37 -35.49
N ALA A 66 -20.07 18.49 -35.87
CA ALA A 66 -20.64 19.65 -36.54
C ALA A 66 -19.40 20.45 -36.95
N ASP A 67 -19.14 20.87 -38.19
CA ASP A 67 -20.00 21.21 -39.31
C ASP A 67 -19.19 20.97 -40.59
N THR A 68 -19.85 20.58 -41.68
CA THR A 68 -19.34 20.80 -43.04
C THR A 68 -20.55 21.06 -43.92
N PRO A 69 -20.78 22.30 -44.38
CA PRO A 69 -21.63 22.55 -45.54
C PRO A 69 -20.88 22.26 -46.85
#